data_AF-A0A0D6LJL6-F1
#
_entry.id   AF-A0A0D6LJL6-F1
#
_cell.length_a   1.000
_cell.length_b   1.000
_cell.length_c   1.000
_cell.angle_alpha   90.00
_cell.angle_beta   90.00
_cell.angle_gamma   90.00
#
_symmetry.space_group_name_H-M   'P 1'
#
loop_
_entity.id
_entity.type
_entity.pdbx_description
1 polymer ?
#
loop_
_entity_poly.entity_id
_entity_poly.type
_entity_poly.pdbx_seq_one_letter_code
_entity_poly.pdbx_strand_id
1 'polypeptide(L)'
;MNPLRYNFLFNEKTTVIMVVICWLFAWIHNLIYLKPECSFTYDPTILQFVFSNDRCGAALSLYQDLVYNVVLALLSTAVDIFSLTRLRSMSSATINSFLYVLMLASFHISDYVNDVTVQFLLTVIVWQMWLSAAP
;
A
#
# COMPACT_ATOMS: atom_id res chain seq x y z
N MET A 1 11.38 15.58 -9.03
CA MET A 1 10.09 16.28 -8.95
C MET A 1 10.41 17.76 -9.01
N ASN A 2 10.09 18.47 -10.09
CA ASN A 2 10.37 19.92 -10.14
C ASN A 2 9.43 20.64 -9.15
N PRO A 3 9.95 21.44 -8.21
CA PRO A 3 9.15 22.07 -7.15
C PRO A 3 8.07 23.01 -7.70
N LEU A 4 8.30 23.60 -8.88
CA LEU A 4 7.34 24.48 -9.56
C LEU A 4 6.13 23.71 -10.14
N ARG A 5 6.30 22.45 -10.55
CA ARG A 5 5.20 21.59 -11.04
C ARG A 5 4.38 21.00 -9.89
N TYR A 6 5.00 20.75 -8.74
CA TYR A 6 4.32 20.28 -7.53
C TYR A 6 3.33 21.33 -7.02
N ASN A 7 3.74 22.61 -6.97
CA ASN A 7 2.89 23.71 -6.50
C ASN A 7 1.69 24.02 -7.41
N PHE A 8 1.72 23.56 -8.66
CA PHE A 8 0.61 23.69 -9.59
C PHE A 8 -0.44 22.56 -9.41
N LEU A 9 0.03 21.34 -9.13
CA LEU A 9 -0.85 20.17 -8.94
C LEU A 9 -1.41 20.08 -7.51
N PHE A 10 -0.59 20.39 -6.51
CA PHE A 10 -0.95 20.36 -5.08
C PHE A 10 -1.12 21.77 -4.55
N ASN A 11 -2.12 22.48 -5.07
CA ASN A 11 -2.60 23.75 -4.52
C ASN A 11 -3.93 23.51 -3.78
N GLU A 12 -4.22 24.28 -2.74
CA GLU A 12 -5.41 24.12 -1.89
C GLU A 12 -6.70 24.01 -2.70
N LYS A 13 -6.88 24.90 -3.69
CA LYS A 13 -8.03 24.89 -4.60
C LYS A 13 -8.10 23.60 -5.44
N THR A 14 -6.96 23.12 -5.94
CA THR A 14 -6.89 21.90 -6.75
C THR A 14 -7.19 20.67 -5.89
N THR A 15 -6.67 20.62 -4.66
CA THR A 15 -6.95 19.54 -3.71
C THR A 15 -8.43 19.48 -3.35
N VAL A 16 -9.07 20.63 -3.06
CA VAL A 16 -10.52 20.69 -2.81
C VAL A 16 -11.31 20.17 -4.02
N ILE A 17 -10.96 20.59 -5.24
CA ILE A 17 -11.61 20.10 -6.46
C ILE A 17 -11.43 18.58 -6.62
N MET A 18 -10.23 18.04 -6.37
CA MET A 18 -9.97 16.60 -6.43
C MET A 18 -10.82 15.83 -5.42
N VAL A 19 -10.94 16.31 -4.18
CA VAL A 19 -11.78 15.67 -3.15
C VAL A 19 -13.24 15.65 -3.58
N VAL A 20 -13.77 16.77 -4.10
CA VAL A 20 -15.16 16.84 -4.59
C VAL A 20 -15.39 15.85 -5.74
N ILE A 21 -14.46 15.77 -6.69
CA ILE A 21 -14.54 14.82 -7.81
C ILE A 21 -14.54 13.37 -7.29
N CYS A 22 -13.63 13.02 -6.37
CA CYS A 22 -13.59 11.69 -5.75
C CYS A 22 -14.90 11.35 -5.05
N TRP A 23 -15.51 12.32 -4.36
CA TRP A 23 -16.82 12.15 -3.73
C TRP A 23 -17.94 11.87 -4.75
N LEU A 24 -17.97 12.59 -5.86
CA LEU A 24 -18.95 12.36 -6.91
C LEU A 24 -18.78 10.98 -7.55
N PHE A 25 -17.55 10.55 -7.81
CA PHE A 25 -17.25 9.20 -8.32
C PHE A 25 -17.69 8.12 -7.33
N ALA A 26 -17.38 8.29 -6.04
CA ALA A 26 -17.82 7.37 -5.00
C ALA A 26 -19.35 7.30 -4.96
N TRP A 27 -20.03 8.43 -5.02
CA TRP A 27 -21.49 8.48 -5.02
C TRP A 27 -22.08 7.73 -6.23
N ILE A 28 -21.58 8.00 -7.44
CA ILE A 28 -22.02 7.32 -8.67
C ILE A 28 -21.79 5.80 -8.57
N HIS A 29 -20.65 5.38 -8.03
CA HIS A 29 -20.35 3.96 -7.83
C HIS A 29 -21.34 3.30 -6.85
N ASN A 30 -21.77 4.01 -5.81
CA ASN A 30 -22.72 3.50 -4.82
C ASN A 30 -24.17 3.49 -5.33
N LEU A 31 -24.51 4.18 -6.43
CA LEU A 31 -25.87 4.16 -6.98
C LEU A 31 -26.31 2.76 -7.44
N ILE A 32 -25.36 1.86 -7.74
CA ILE A 32 -25.66 0.48 -8.14
C ILE A 32 -26.38 -0.30 -7.03
N TYR A 33 -26.15 0.06 -5.76
CA TYR A 33 -26.77 -0.59 -4.60
C TYR A 33 -28.26 -0.27 -4.45
N LEU A 34 -28.77 0.79 -5.10
CA LEU A 34 -30.21 1.09 -5.08
C LEU A 34 -31.03 0.06 -5.87
N LYS A 35 -30.38 -0.77 -6.70
CA LYS A 35 -31.06 -1.88 -7.38
C LYS A 35 -31.26 -3.04 -6.40
N PRO A 36 -32.48 -3.63 -6.33
CA PRO A 36 -32.79 -4.69 -5.38
C PRO A 36 -31.89 -5.92 -5.54
N GLU A 37 -31.61 -6.30 -6.79
CA GLU A 37 -30.73 -7.42 -7.19
C GLU A 37 -29.25 -7.26 -6.76
N CYS A 38 -28.85 -6.04 -6.41
CA CYS A 38 -27.47 -5.67 -6.08
C CYS A 38 -27.37 -5.12 -4.65
N SER A 39 -28.43 -5.28 -3.84
CA SER A 39 -28.46 -4.81 -2.46
C SER A 39 -27.54 -5.64 -1.56
N PHE A 40 -27.07 -5.03 -0.49
CA PHE A 40 -26.27 -5.68 0.55
C PHE A 40 -26.97 -5.55 1.90
N THR A 41 -26.96 -6.62 2.68
CA THR A 41 -27.62 -6.68 3.99
C THR A 41 -26.61 -7.12 5.04
N TYR A 42 -26.67 -6.53 6.23
CA TYR A 42 -25.83 -6.97 7.34
C TYR A 42 -26.42 -8.23 7.98
N ASP A 43 -25.65 -9.30 8.03
CA ASP A 43 -26.04 -10.52 8.71
C ASP A 43 -25.41 -10.54 10.13
N PRO A 44 -26.23 -10.44 11.20
CA PRO A 44 -25.73 -10.40 12.57
C PRO A 44 -25.17 -11.74 13.06
N THR A 45 -25.41 -12.86 12.36
CA THR A 45 -24.91 -14.19 12.78
C THR A 45 -23.45 -14.41 12.39
N ILE A 46 -23.04 -13.87 11.24
CA ILE A 46 -21.69 -13.95 10.69
C ILE A 46 -20.92 -12.62 10.78
N LEU A 47 -21.55 -11.58 11.36
CA LEU A 47 -20.99 -10.25 11.63
C LEU A 47 -20.41 -9.57 10.38
N GLN A 48 -20.96 -9.84 9.20
CA GLN A 48 -20.47 -9.31 7.92
C GLN A 48 -21.62 -8.84 7.03
N PHE A 49 -21.30 -7.92 6.12
CA PHE A 49 -22.23 -7.51 5.06
C PHE A 49 -22.23 -8.58 3.97
N VAL A 50 -23.41 -9.13 3.70
CA VAL A 50 -23.62 -10.15 2.67
C VAL A 50 -24.37 -9.51 1.50
N PHE A 51 -23.83 -9.67 0.30
CA PHE A 51 -24.46 -9.21 -0.94
C PHE A 51 -25.55 -10.19 -1.39
N SER A 52 -26.55 -9.71 -2.15
CA SER A 52 -27.57 -10.59 -2.73
C SER A 52 -26.93 -11.75 -3.50
N ASN A 53 -27.56 -12.92 -3.44
CA ASN A 53 -27.10 -14.14 -4.13
C ASN A 53 -27.43 -14.12 -5.64
N ASP A 54 -28.03 -13.04 -6.12
CA ASP A 54 -28.25 -12.79 -7.54
C ASP A 54 -26.93 -12.57 -8.26
N ARG A 55 -26.94 -12.77 -9.59
CA ARG A 55 -25.74 -12.59 -10.44
C ARG A 55 -25.10 -11.21 -10.27
N CYS A 56 -25.91 -10.17 -10.01
CA CYS A 56 -25.40 -8.83 -9.75
C CYS A 56 -24.64 -8.74 -8.42
N GLY A 57 -25.27 -9.15 -7.31
CA GLY A 57 -24.63 -9.11 -5.98
C GLY A 57 -23.38 -9.98 -5.89
N ALA A 58 -23.38 -11.17 -6.50
CA ALA A 58 -22.21 -12.05 -6.55
C ALA A 58 -21.03 -11.45 -7.34
N ALA A 59 -21.30 -10.86 -8.51
CA ALA A 59 -20.27 -10.18 -9.30
C ALA A 59 -19.75 -8.91 -8.60
N LEU A 60 -20.65 -8.18 -7.94
CA LEU A 60 -20.33 -6.94 -7.23
C LEU A 60 -19.50 -7.21 -5.97
N SER A 61 -19.79 -8.28 -5.24
CA SER A 61 -19.01 -8.69 -4.05
C SER A 61 -17.54 -8.96 -4.41
N LEU A 62 -17.28 -9.70 -5.50
CA LEU A 62 -15.91 -9.94 -5.97
C LEU A 62 -15.22 -8.65 -6.43
N TYR A 63 -15.94 -7.78 -7.14
CA TYR A 63 -15.36 -6.54 -7.67
C TYR A 63 -15.07 -5.50 -6.57
N GLN A 64 -16.00 -5.30 -5.64
CA GLN A 64 -15.90 -4.31 -4.58
C GLN A 64 -14.94 -4.76 -3.46
N ASP A 65 -15.15 -5.95 -2.90
CA ASP A 65 -14.43 -6.34 -1.67
C ASP A 65 -13.02 -6.83 -1.94
N LEU A 66 -12.81 -7.53 -3.06
CA LEU A 66 -11.50 -8.05 -3.43
C LEU A 66 -10.74 -7.08 -4.33
N VAL A 67 -11.30 -6.73 -5.49
CA VAL A 67 -10.54 -5.97 -6.49
C VAL A 67 -10.31 -4.53 -6.04
N TYR A 68 -11.34 -3.81 -5.59
CA TYR A 68 -11.20 -2.40 -5.23
C TYR A 68 -10.28 -2.19 -4.02
N ASN A 69 -10.48 -2.97 -2.95
CA ASN A 69 -9.67 -2.86 -1.73
C ASN A 69 -8.21 -3.26 -1.95
N VAL A 70 -7.95 -4.36 -2.69
CA VAL A 70 -6.58 -4.78 -3.00
C VAL A 70 -5.88 -3.76 -3.87
N VAL A 71 -6.54 -3.24 -4.92
CA VAL A 71 -5.96 -2.21 -5.80
C VAL A 71 -5.67 -0.93 -5.03
N LEU A 72 -6.59 -0.46 -4.17
CA LEU A 72 -6.35 0.70 -3.32
C LEU A 72 -5.17 0.50 -2.36
N ALA A 73 -5.09 -0.67 -1.71
CA ALA A 73 -3.98 -1.00 -0.82
C ALA A 73 -2.64 -1.04 -1.56
N LEU A 74 -2.59 -1.61 -2.78
CA LEU A 74 -1.38 -1.62 -3.60
C LEU A 74 -0.96 -0.21 -4.05
N LEU A 75 -1.93 0.63 -4.44
CA LEU A 75 -1.63 2.01 -4.83
C LEU A 75 -1.18 2.86 -3.64
N SER A 76 -1.84 2.73 -2.47
CA SER A 76 -1.45 3.48 -1.28
C SER A 76 -0.07 3.06 -0.79
N THR A 77 0.19 1.75 -0.70
CA THR A 77 1.52 1.23 -0.32
C THR A 77 2.61 1.66 -1.30
N ALA A 78 2.33 1.69 -2.61
CA ALA A 78 3.29 2.19 -3.59
C ALA A 78 3.59 3.69 -3.40
N VAL A 79 2.57 4.53 -3.15
CA VAL A 79 2.75 5.96 -2.86
C VAL A 79 3.51 6.17 -1.54
N ASP A 80 3.23 5.38 -0.51
CA ASP A 80 3.92 5.44 0.78
C ASP A 80 5.39 5.04 0.63
N ILE A 81 5.69 3.95 -0.06
CA ILE A 81 7.07 3.51 -0.36
C ILE A 81 7.79 4.58 -1.20
N PHE A 82 7.14 5.17 -2.20
CA PHE A 82 7.71 6.24 -3.01
C PHE A 82 7.98 7.51 -2.16
N SER A 83 7.08 7.83 -1.25
CA SER A 83 7.23 8.97 -0.33
C SER A 83 8.35 8.71 0.68
N LEU A 84 8.43 7.51 1.25
CA LEU A 84 9.50 7.09 2.16
C LEU A 84 10.87 7.05 1.47
N THR A 85 10.95 6.56 0.23
CA THR A 85 12.20 6.57 -0.54
C THR A 85 12.65 7.99 -0.89
N ARG A 86 11.72 8.91 -1.18
CA ARG A 86 12.05 10.33 -1.37
C ARG A 86 12.39 11.08 -0.08
N LEU A 87 11.74 10.77 1.03
CA LEU A 87 12.09 11.30 2.35
C LEU A 87 13.48 10.79 2.77
N ARG A 88 13.81 9.52 2.49
CA ARG A 88 15.15 8.94 2.68
C ARG A 88 16.20 9.54 1.73
N SER A 89 15.81 10.00 0.54
CA SER A 89 16.66 10.75 -0.39
C SER A 89 17.10 12.13 0.14
N MET A 90 16.60 12.60 1.29
CA MET A 90 17.09 13.83 1.95
C MET A 90 18.16 13.59 3.02
N SER A 91 18.59 12.36 3.32
CA SER A 91 19.75 12.15 4.21
C SER A 91 20.42 10.78 4.01
N SER A 92 21.67 10.80 3.55
CA SER A 92 22.55 9.62 3.54
C SER A 92 22.65 8.94 4.92
N ALA A 93 22.43 9.69 6.00
CA ALA A 93 22.45 9.14 7.36
C ALA A 93 21.28 8.17 7.61
N THR A 94 20.09 8.43 7.06
CA THR A 94 18.93 7.56 7.27
C THR A 94 19.02 6.26 6.47
N ILE A 95 19.61 6.30 5.28
CA ILE A 95 19.90 5.09 4.48
C ILE A 95 20.91 4.22 5.21
N ASN A 96 21.97 4.82 5.77
CA ASN A 96 22.96 4.12 6.58
C ASN A 96 22.30 3.47 7.83
N SER A 97 21.44 4.19 8.55
CA SER A 97 20.71 3.63 9.69
C SER A 97 19.77 2.49 9.30
N PHE A 98 19.07 2.57 8.16
CA PHE A 98 18.20 1.49 7.70
C PHE A 98 19.00 0.25 7.29
N LEU A 99 20.09 0.41 6.54
CA LEU A 99 20.95 -0.69 6.13
C LEU A 99 21.64 -1.34 7.34
N TYR A 100 21.98 -0.56 8.36
CA TYR A 100 22.50 -1.07 9.63
C TYR A 100 21.47 -1.93 10.38
N VAL A 101 20.22 -1.47 10.46
CA VAL A 101 19.12 -2.25 11.08
C VAL A 101 18.82 -3.51 10.25
N LEU A 102 18.85 -3.41 8.92
CA LEU A 102 18.67 -4.56 8.02
C LEU A 102 19.78 -5.60 8.25
N MET A 103 21.04 -5.16 8.37
CA MET A 103 22.18 -6.02 8.69
C MET A 103 21.99 -6.74 10.03
N LEU A 104 21.63 -6.03 11.09
CA LEU A 104 21.39 -6.62 12.41
C LEU A 104 20.24 -7.66 12.36
N ALA A 105 19.14 -7.33 11.68
CA ALA A 105 18.02 -8.24 11.54
C ALA A 105 18.42 -9.51 10.77
N SER A 106 19.19 -9.38 9.69
CA SER A 106 19.68 -10.53 8.92
C SER A 106 20.65 -11.42 9.69
N PHE A 107 21.48 -10.85 10.57
CA PHE A 107 22.30 -11.64 11.50
C PHE A 107 21.44 -12.46 12.47
N HIS A 108 20.44 -11.84 13.10
CA HIS A 108 19.56 -12.57 14.01
C HIS A 108 18.69 -13.61 13.32
N ILE A 109 18.23 -13.35 12.09
CA ILE A 109 17.45 -14.31 11.31
C ILE A 109 18.33 -15.49 10.85
N SER A 110 19.62 -15.25 10.56
CA SER A 110 20.57 -16.31 10.18
C SER A 110 20.70 -17.39 11.25
N ASP A 111 20.59 -17.03 12.53
CA ASP A 111 20.66 -17.99 13.65
C ASP A 111 19.46 -18.95 13.69
N TYR A 112 18.33 -18.59 13.08
CA TYR A 112 17.12 -19.42 13.01
C TYR A 112 17.03 -20.28 11.75
N VAL A 113 17.91 -20.08 10.78
CA VAL A 113 17.90 -20.79 9.50
C VAL A 113 18.98 -21.88 9.52
N ASN A 114 18.61 -23.13 9.20
CA ASN A 114 19.56 -24.27 9.22
C ASN A 114 20.35 -24.46 7.90
N ASP A 115 20.04 -23.68 6.86
CA ASP A 115 20.68 -23.79 5.55
C ASP A 115 21.90 -22.87 5.44
N VAL A 116 23.09 -23.48 5.26
CA VAL A 116 24.39 -22.79 5.21
C VAL A 116 24.48 -21.77 4.07
N THR A 117 23.84 -22.05 2.94
CA THR A 117 23.85 -21.15 1.77
C THR A 117 23.02 -19.91 2.07
N VAL A 118 21.85 -20.10 2.69
CA VAL A 118 20.96 -19.00 3.06
C VAL A 118 21.57 -18.16 4.19
N GLN A 119 22.22 -18.78 5.17
CA GLN A 119 22.99 -18.07 6.21
C GLN A 119 24.09 -17.19 5.61
N PHE A 120 24.89 -17.74 4.68
CA PHE A 120 25.95 -16.99 4.00
C PHE A 120 25.39 -15.81 3.21
N LEU A 121 24.30 -16.00 2.46
CA LEU A 121 23.70 -14.93 1.67
C LEU A 121 23.11 -13.82 2.55
N LEU A 122 22.39 -14.18 3.62
CA LEU A 122 21.77 -13.22 4.53
C LEU A 122 22.81 -12.38 5.27
N THR A 123 23.92 -12.98 5.67
CA THR A 123 24.96 -12.28 6.44
C THR A 123 25.89 -11.48 5.52
N VAL A 124 26.40 -12.07 4.44
CA VAL A 124 27.46 -11.46 3.63
C VAL A 124 26.92 -10.39 2.67
N ILE A 125 25.81 -10.65 1.97
CA ILE A 125 25.29 -9.69 0.98
C ILE A 125 24.76 -8.44 1.69
N VAL A 126 24.03 -8.62 2.79
CA VAL A 126 23.48 -7.51 3.56
C VAL A 126 24.59 -6.70 4.22
N TRP A 127 25.64 -7.36 4.71
CA TRP A 127 26.82 -6.68 5.23
C TRP A 127 27.55 -5.84 4.17
N GLN A 128 27.75 -6.38 2.96
CA GLN A 128 28.39 -5.64 1.84
C GLN A 128 27.54 -4.46 1.35
N MET A 129 26.20 -4.60 1.34
CA MET A 129 25.28 -3.51 1.00
C MET A 129 25.32 -2.38 2.03
N TRP A 130 25.48 -2.69 3.32
CA TRP A 130 25.69 -1.67 4.35
C TRP A 130 27.05 -0.99 4.18
N LEU A 131 28.13 -1.77 3.99
CA LEU A 131 29.50 -1.26 3.91
C LEU A 131 29.71 -0.33 2.69
N SER A 132 29.04 -0.61 1.58
CA SER A 132 29.07 0.23 0.37
C SER A 132 28.25 1.53 0.49
N ALA A 133 27.41 1.64 1.52
CA ALA A 133 26.58 2.82 1.79
C ALA A 133 27.08 3.66 2.99
N ALA A 134 28.08 3.17 3.73
CA ALA A 134 28.77 3.93 4.75
C ALA A 134 29.71 4.97 4.09
N PRO A 135 29.79 6.20 4.61
CA PRO A 135 30.67 7.25 4.09
C PRO A 135 32.15 6.95 4.29
#